data_AF-A0A8S1F7F2-F1
#
_entry.id   AF-A0A8S1F7F2-F1
#
_cell.length_a   1.000
_cell.length_b   1.000
_cell.length_c   1.000
_cell.angle_alpha   90.00
_cell.angle_beta   90.00
_cell.angle_gamma   90.00
#
_symmetry.space_group_name_H-M   'P 1'
#
loop_
_entity.id
_entity.type
_entity.pdbx_description
1 polymer ?
#
loop_
_entity_poly.entity_id
_entity_poly.type
_entity_poly.pdbx_seq_one_letter_code
_entity_poly.pdbx_strand_id
1 'polypeptide(L)'
;MLVAKKAVQVASILCHSLSPAEQINFVKSIPVDRNTKSVLRECLICAMSYESSNKEEFVKAKTMVKKNKGVCEIVSRSAAFTAAAALKLKKWSDVDKMLEYAEYSPPVITSSIRICALAAQSRLDEALDELEKVLMKEEEVFGTQNYCVSEQALDELCEAIKLVPDSTEKMKRFRNLQRMVTKYGRRTTKSISELLYTPIRLPNIQTSTESPKEFIETDKFDEFVKSIPYLKDESLKK
;
A
#
# COMPACT_ATOMS: atom_id res chain seq x y z
N MET A 1 6.04 36.46 -3.70
CA MET A 1 7.47 36.17 -3.96
C MET A 1 7.83 34.88 -3.23
N LEU A 2 8.48 33.96 -3.95
CA LEU A 2 9.27 32.80 -3.49
C LEU A 2 8.54 31.63 -2.78
N VAL A 3 8.02 30.76 -3.65
CA VAL A 3 8.12 29.28 -3.66
C VAL A 3 8.98 28.66 -2.55
N ALA A 4 8.37 27.80 -1.72
CA ALA A 4 9.06 26.76 -0.99
C ALA A 4 8.46 25.39 -1.36
N LYS A 5 8.78 24.92 -2.57
CA LYS A 5 8.70 23.48 -2.89
C LYS A 5 9.75 22.79 -2.01
N LYS A 6 9.35 22.26 -0.85
CA LYS A 6 10.18 21.29 -0.13
C LYS A 6 10.28 20.06 -1.03
N ALA A 7 11.44 19.91 -1.67
CA ALA A 7 11.78 18.73 -2.42
C ALA A 7 11.86 17.55 -1.44
N VAL A 8 10.80 16.75 -1.39
CA VAL A 8 10.90 15.38 -0.91
C VAL A 8 11.80 14.66 -1.92
N GLN A 9 13.06 14.38 -1.56
CA GLN A 9 13.87 13.48 -2.35
C GLN A 9 13.28 12.07 -2.21
N VAL A 10 12.43 11.72 -3.17
CA VAL A 10 11.77 10.42 -3.27
C VAL A 10 12.83 9.39 -3.66
N ALA A 11 13.25 8.55 -2.73
CA ALA A 11 13.95 7.33 -3.10
C ALA A 11 12.90 6.36 -3.70
N SER A 12 12.85 6.25 -5.03
CA SER A 12 12.14 5.14 -5.69
C SER A 12 13.01 3.89 -5.53
N ILE A 13 12.87 3.16 -4.43
CA ILE A 13 13.76 2.03 -4.09
C ILE A 13 13.45 0.81 -4.95
N LEU A 14 12.21 0.71 -5.42
CA LEU A 14 11.75 -0.34 -6.32
C LEU A 14 11.60 0.31 -7.69
N CYS A 15 12.38 -0.15 -8.67
CA CYS A 15 12.30 0.35 -10.03
C CYS A 15 12.33 -0.83 -10.99
N HIS A 16 11.24 -1.03 -11.72
CA HIS A 16 11.08 -2.11 -12.70
C HIS A 16 12.14 -2.08 -13.83
N SER A 17 12.81 -0.95 -14.01
CA SER A 17 13.79 -0.74 -15.09
C SER A 17 15.24 -1.08 -14.72
N LEU A 18 15.53 -1.41 -13.46
CA LEU A 18 16.89 -1.73 -13.01
C LEU A 18 17.06 -3.24 -12.84
N SER A 19 18.22 -3.77 -13.23
CA SER A 19 18.56 -5.16 -12.95
C SER A 19 18.65 -5.42 -11.44
N PRO A 20 18.45 -6.68 -10.97
CA PRO A 20 18.60 -7.01 -9.55
C PRO A 20 19.94 -6.58 -8.94
N ALA A 21 21.02 -6.66 -9.72
CA ALA A 21 22.35 -6.23 -9.28
C ALA A 21 22.43 -4.71 -9.08
N GLU A 22 21.82 -3.93 -9.97
CA GLU A 22 21.74 -2.47 -9.87
C GLU A 22 20.87 -2.04 -8.70
N GLN A 23 19.73 -2.69 -8.48
CA GLN A 23 18.85 -2.41 -7.33
C GLN A 23 19.55 -2.71 -6.00
N ILE A 24 20.31 -3.81 -5.89
CA ILE A 24 21.10 -4.13 -4.70
C ILE A 24 22.21 -3.09 -4.46
N ASN A 25 22.90 -2.66 -5.52
CA ASN A 25 23.94 -1.64 -5.42
C ASN A 25 23.36 -0.27 -5.04
N PHE A 26 22.18 0.07 -5.57
CA PHE A 26 21.45 1.25 -5.16
C PHE A 26 21.13 1.21 -3.66
N VAL A 27 20.54 0.12 -3.14
CA VAL A 27 20.25 -0.01 -1.70
C VAL A 27 21.50 0.10 -0.81
N LYS A 28 22.67 -0.37 -1.29
CA LYS A 28 23.94 -0.19 -0.56
C LYS A 28 24.33 1.29 -0.46
N SER A 29 24.08 2.08 -1.51
CA SER A 29 24.44 3.50 -1.60
C SER A 29 23.52 4.45 -0.81
N ILE A 30 22.29 4.02 -0.47
CA ILE A 30 21.34 4.86 0.28
C ILE A 30 21.90 5.17 1.69
N PRO A 31 21.86 6.43 2.15
CA PRO A 31 22.34 6.83 3.49
C PRO A 31 21.32 6.52 4.60
N VAL A 32 20.95 5.24 4.75
CA VAL A 32 20.07 4.74 5.83
C VAL A 32 20.80 3.73 6.70
N ASP A 33 20.26 3.46 7.90
CA ASP A 33 20.85 2.52 8.85
C ASP A 33 20.86 1.08 8.32
N ARG A 34 21.65 0.22 8.99
CA ARG A 34 21.86 -1.18 8.59
C ARG A 34 20.56 -2.00 8.60
N ASN A 35 19.64 -1.75 9.51
CA ASN A 35 18.39 -2.49 9.62
C ASN A 35 17.46 -2.13 8.45
N THR A 36 17.34 -0.82 8.14
CA THR A 36 16.60 -0.35 6.97
C THR A 36 17.16 -0.94 5.67
N LYS A 37 18.49 -0.98 5.50
CA LYS A 37 19.11 -1.66 4.35
C LYS A 37 18.78 -3.15 4.28
N SER A 38 18.67 -3.82 5.43
CA SER A 38 18.32 -5.25 5.49
C SER A 38 16.89 -5.49 4.99
N VAL A 39 15.91 -4.77 5.53
CA VAL A 39 14.50 -4.94 5.13
C VAL A 39 14.25 -4.51 3.69
N LEU A 40 15.00 -3.53 3.17
CA LEU A 40 14.94 -3.17 1.75
C LEU A 40 15.45 -4.29 0.84
N ARG A 41 16.54 -4.97 1.20
CA ARG A 41 17.03 -6.13 0.44
C ARG A 41 16.02 -7.27 0.44
N GLU A 42 15.38 -7.53 1.57
CA GLU A 42 14.32 -8.54 1.66
C GLU A 42 13.12 -8.17 0.80
N CYS A 43 12.73 -6.89 0.77
CA CYS A 43 11.69 -6.38 -0.12
C CYS A 43 12.03 -6.59 -1.60
N LEU A 44 13.28 -6.34 -1.99
CA LEU A 44 13.78 -6.62 -3.34
C LEU A 44 13.69 -8.10 -3.70
N ILE A 45 14.05 -9.00 -2.78
CA ILE A 45 13.93 -10.45 -3.04
C ILE A 45 12.45 -10.84 -3.20
N CYS A 46 11.53 -10.26 -2.43
CA CYS A 46 10.10 -10.47 -2.62
C CYS A 46 9.61 -9.94 -3.98
N ALA A 47 10.11 -8.80 -4.44
CA ALA A 47 9.80 -8.26 -5.77
C ALA A 47 10.31 -9.18 -6.89
N MET A 48 11.55 -9.68 -6.79
CA MET A 48 12.10 -10.67 -7.73
C MET A 48 11.27 -11.95 -7.76
N SER A 49 10.83 -12.45 -6.61
CA SER A 49 9.94 -13.61 -6.53
C SER A 49 8.58 -13.38 -7.22
N TYR A 50 8.07 -12.14 -7.18
CA TYR A 50 6.84 -11.77 -7.89
C TYR A 50 7.03 -11.74 -9.40
N GLU A 51 8.20 -11.32 -9.89
CA GLU A 51 8.54 -11.31 -11.30
C GLU A 51 8.73 -12.73 -11.84
N SER A 52 9.54 -13.54 -11.16
CA SER A 52 9.92 -14.89 -11.62
C SER A 52 8.76 -15.87 -11.63
N SER A 53 7.73 -15.65 -10.79
CA SER A 53 6.62 -16.59 -10.58
C SER A 53 7.13 -18.02 -10.27
N ASN A 54 8.30 -18.13 -9.63
CA ASN A 54 8.91 -19.40 -9.27
C ASN A 54 8.44 -19.85 -7.87
N LYS A 55 8.03 -21.12 -7.75
CA LYS A 55 7.56 -21.71 -6.49
C LYS A 55 8.64 -21.70 -5.39
N GLU A 56 9.89 -21.96 -5.72
CA GLU A 56 10.98 -22.00 -4.73
C GLU A 56 11.31 -20.61 -4.19
N GLU A 57 11.37 -19.61 -5.07
CA GLU A 57 11.55 -18.21 -4.67
C GLU A 57 10.38 -17.71 -3.84
N PHE A 58 9.17 -18.11 -4.20
CA PHE A 58 7.97 -17.81 -3.41
C PHE A 58 8.06 -18.38 -1.99
N VAL A 59 8.54 -19.62 -1.81
CA VAL A 59 8.72 -20.19 -0.46
C VAL A 59 9.75 -19.38 0.35
N LYS A 60 10.83 -18.94 -0.28
CA LYS A 60 11.84 -18.08 0.38
C LYS A 60 11.23 -16.73 0.77
N ALA A 61 10.54 -16.06 -0.14
CA ALA A 61 9.86 -14.78 0.10
C ALA A 61 8.85 -14.88 1.26
N LYS A 62 7.99 -15.90 1.22
CA LYS A 62 7.01 -16.19 2.28
C LYS A 62 7.66 -16.42 3.64
N THR A 63 8.81 -17.09 3.69
CA THR A 63 9.53 -17.34 4.94
C THR A 63 10.06 -16.04 5.54
N MET A 64 10.58 -15.13 4.71
CA MET A 64 11.07 -13.82 5.16
C MET A 64 9.93 -12.94 5.69
N VAL A 65 8.82 -12.84 4.95
CA VAL A 65 7.65 -12.03 5.37
C VAL A 65 7.13 -12.48 6.74
N LYS A 66 7.02 -13.79 6.97
CA LYS A 66 6.56 -14.36 8.25
C LYS A 66 7.49 -14.04 9.43
N LYS A 67 8.78 -13.85 9.18
CA LYS A 67 9.75 -13.51 10.23
C LYS A 67 9.58 -12.08 10.72
N ASN A 68 9.24 -11.14 9.83
CA ASN A 68 9.23 -9.71 10.15
C ASN A 68 7.86 -9.13 10.52
N LYS A 69 6.75 -9.84 10.25
CA LYS A 69 5.38 -9.56 10.73
C LYS A 69 4.91 -8.08 10.64
N GLY A 70 5.15 -7.41 9.51
CA GLY A 70 4.50 -6.12 9.18
C GLY A 70 4.77 -4.99 10.18
N VAL A 71 6.00 -4.49 10.26
CA VAL A 71 6.38 -3.41 11.21
C VAL A 71 6.49 -2.02 10.59
N CYS A 72 6.52 -1.93 9.26
CA CYS A 72 6.64 -0.68 8.52
C CYS A 72 6.21 -0.88 7.05
N GLU A 73 6.07 0.22 6.29
CA GLU A 73 5.67 0.16 4.87
C GLU A 73 6.55 -0.80 4.05
N ILE A 74 7.87 -0.82 4.26
CA ILE A 74 8.79 -1.71 3.52
C ILE A 74 8.43 -3.17 3.73
N VAL A 75 8.25 -3.58 4.99
CA VAL A 75 7.94 -4.97 5.34
C VAL A 75 6.54 -5.35 4.85
N SER A 76 5.57 -4.44 4.99
CA SER A 76 4.24 -4.65 4.44
C SER A 76 4.22 -4.68 2.90
N ARG A 77 5.13 -3.95 2.24
CA ARG A 77 5.30 -4.04 0.79
C ARG A 77 5.89 -5.39 0.37
N SER A 78 6.84 -5.93 1.13
CA SER A 78 7.35 -7.30 0.94
C SER A 78 6.22 -8.34 1.03
N ALA A 79 5.31 -8.14 1.98
CA ALA A 79 4.12 -8.96 2.12
C ALA A 79 3.18 -8.83 0.92
N ALA A 80 2.93 -7.60 0.45
CA ALA A 80 2.10 -7.34 -0.73
C ALA A 80 2.68 -7.96 -2.02
N PHE A 81 4.01 -7.86 -2.25
CA PHE A 81 4.67 -8.56 -3.36
C PHE A 81 4.48 -10.07 -3.27
N THR A 82 4.67 -10.63 -2.07
CA THR A 82 4.52 -12.07 -1.85
C THR A 82 3.07 -12.53 -2.03
N ALA A 83 2.09 -11.72 -1.63
CA ALA A 83 0.67 -11.95 -1.90
C ALA A 83 0.37 -11.93 -3.41
N ALA A 84 0.91 -10.97 -4.14
CA ALA A 84 0.77 -10.91 -5.60
C ALA A 84 1.46 -12.08 -6.31
N ALA A 85 2.58 -12.57 -5.78
CA ALA A 85 3.25 -13.78 -6.28
C ALA A 85 2.38 -15.03 -6.04
N ALA A 86 1.77 -15.14 -4.85
CA ALA A 86 0.83 -16.20 -4.53
C ALA A 86 -0.39 -16.19 -5.46
N LEU A 87 -0.91 -15.01 -5.81
CA LEU A 87 -2.01 -14.82 -6.76
C LEU A 87 -1.64 -15.38 -8.15
N LYS A 88 -0.47 -15.02 -8.70
CA LYS A 88 0.03 -15.59 -9.98
C LYS A 88 0.17 -17.12 -9.93
N LEU A 89 0.63 -17.64 -8.79
CA LEU A 89 0.83 -19.07 -8.56
C LEU A 89 -0.44 -19.84 -8.18
N LYS A 90 -1.60 -19.17 -8.13
CA LYS A 90 -2.88 -19.75 -7.70
C LYS A 90 -2.85 -20.37 -6.28
N LYS A 91 -2.05 -19.78 -5.40
CA LYS A 91 -1.90 -20.18 -3.98
C LYS A 91 -2.80 -19.33 -3.09
N TRP A 92 -4.12 -19.51 -3.25
CA TRP A 92 -5.15 -18.65 -2.63
C TRP A 92 -5.03 -18.50 -1.11
N SER A 93 -4.81 -19.61 -0.40
CA SER A 93 -4.66 -19.59 1.06
C SER A 93 -3.41 -18.83 1.53
N ASP A 94 -2.41 -18.68 0.66
CA ASP A 94 -1.25 -17.85 0.95
C ASP A 94 -1.48 -16.38 0.59
N VAL A 95 -2.36 -16.05 -0.37
CA VAL A 95 -2.70 -14.65 -0.67
C VAL A 95 -3.24 -13.95 0.58
N ASP A 96 -4.29 -14.51 1.19
CA ASP A 96 -4.93 -13.91 2.36
C ASP A 96 -3.95 -13.79 3.54
N LYS A 97 -3.19 -14.86 3.81
CA LYS A 97 -2.16 -14.87 4.87
C LYS A 97 -1.08 -13.82 4.64
N MET A 98 -0.67 -13.57 3.40
CA MET A 98 0.34 -12.54 3.12
C MET A 98 -0.25 -11.14 3.24
N LEU A 99 -1.51 -10.94 2.85
CA LEU A 99 -2.20 -9.67 3.01
C LEU A 99 -2.41 -9.27 4.48
N GLU A 100 -2.52 -10.24 5.41
CA GLU A 100 -2.54 -9.97 6.87
C GLU A 100 -1.27 -9.23 7.34
N TYR A 101 -0.12 -9.45 6.70
CA TYR A 101 1.14 -8.76 7.04
C TYR A 101 1.34 -7.45 6.26
N ALA A 102 0.39 -7.08 5.39
CA ALA A 102 0.48 -5.94 4.50
C ALA A 102 -0.26 -4.69 5.02
N GLU A 103 -0.52 -4.62 6.33
CA GLU A 103 -1.27 -3.53 6.99
C GLU A 103 -0.75 -2.12 6.64
N TYR A 104 0.58 -1.95 6.61
CA TYR A 104 1.22 -0.68 6.29
C TYR A 104 1.44 -0.47 4.78
N SER A 105 0.88 -1.32 3.92
CA SER A 105 0.90 -1.11 2.48
C SER A 105 -0.27 -0.19 2.08
N PRO A 106 -0.10 0.70 1.08
CA PRO A 106 -1.20 1.47 0.54
C PRO A 106 -2.42 0.58 0.23
N PRO A 107 -3.62 0.92 0.76
CA PRO A 107 -4.78 0.04 0.67
C PRO A 107 -5.19 -0.33 -0.76
N VAL A 108 -4.90 0.55 -1.73
CA VAL A 108 -5.16 0.27 -3.15
C VAL A 108 -4.44 -0.98 -3.66
N ILE A 109 -3.28 -1.32 -3.09
CA ILE A 109 -2.54 -2.55 -3.44
C ILE A 109 -3.25 -3.76 -2.86
N THR A 110 -3.54 -3.72 -1.55
CA THR A 110 -4.09 -4.88 -0.82
C THR A 110 -5.52 -5.18 -1.26
N SER A 111 -6.38 -4.17 -1.40
CA SER A 111 -7.74 -4.32 -1.91
C SER A 111 -7.75 -4.83 -3.35
N SER A 112 -6.88 -4.31 -4.23
CA SER A 112 -6.81 -4.80 -5.62
C SER A 112 -6.40 -6.28 -5.69
N ILE A 113 -5.35 -6.69 -4.97
CA ILE A 113 -4.91 -8.09 -4.92
C ILE A 113 -6.02 -8.99 -4.38
N ARG A 114 -6.72 -8.56 -3.32
CA ARG A 114 -7.80 -9.33 -2.71
C ARG A 114 -8.99 -9.51 -3.65
N ILE A 115 -9.44 -8.44 -4.33
CA ILE A 115 -10.53 -8.52 -5.30
C ILE A 115 -10.17 -9.48 -6.43
N CYS A 116 -8.97 -9.37 -7.01
CA CYS A 116 -8.47 -10.30 -8.04
C CYS A 116 -8.47 -11.75 -7.54
N ALA A 117 -7.98 -12.00 -6.32
CA ALA A 117 -7.92 -13.33 -5.76
C ALA A 117 -9.32 -13.94 -5.51
N LEU A 118 -10.27 -13.16 -5.02
CA LEU A 118 -11.66 -13.60 -4.79
C LEU A 118 -12.38 -13.85 -6.12
N ALA A 119 -12.21 -12.96 -7.10
CA ALA A 119 -12.73 -13.11 -8.46
C ALA A 119 -12.21 -14.40 -9.12
N ALA A 120 -10.91 -14.67 -9.04
CA ALA A 120 -10.28 -15.88 -9.57
C ALA A 120 -10.76 -17.18 -8.88
N GLN A 121 -11.30 -17.08 -7.66
CA GLN A 121 -11.88 -18.20 -6.92
C GLN A 121 -13.40 -18.34 -7.14
N SER A 122 -14.02 -17.53 -8.01
CA SER A 122 -15.47 -17.43 -8.18
C SER A 122 -16.23 -17.05 -6.89
N ARG A 123 -15.53 -16.46 -5.92
CA ARG A 123 -16.11 -15.94 -4.65
C ARG A 123 -16.63 -14.53 -4.88
N LEU A 124 -17.57 -14.40 -5.82
CA LEU A 124 -17.98 -13.11 -6.40
C LEU A 124 -18.66 -12.18 -5.39
N ASP A 125 -19.48 -12.73 -4.48
CA ASP A 125 -20.16 -11.91 -3.47
C ASP A 125 -19.13 -11.27 -2.52
N GLU A 126 -18.14 -12.03 -2.09
CA GLU A 126 -17.05 -11.52 -1.25
C GLU A 126 -16.16 -10.52 -1.99
N ALA A 127 -15.93 -10.72 -3.29
CA ALA A 127 -15.20 -9.74 -4.12
C ALA A 127 -15.96 -8.41 -4.24
N LEU A 128 -17.29 -8.47 -4.35
CA LEU A 128 -18.16 -7.29 -4.38
C LEU A 128 -18.20 -6.60 -3.02
N ASP A 129 -18.24 -7.35 -1.92
CA ASP A 129 -18.15 -6.80 -0.57
C ASP A 129 -16.80 -6.10 -0.34
N GLU A 130 -15.70 -6.67 -0.84
CA GLU A 130 -14.38 -6.03 -0.76
C GLU A 130 -14.31 -4.74 -1.59
N LEU A 131 -14.91 -4.72 -2.79
CA LEU A 131 -15.03 -3.51 -3.60
C LEU A 131 -15.88 -2.44 -2.89
N GLU A 132 -16.94 -2.84 -2.19
CA GLU A 132 -17.77 -1.93 -1.42
C GLU A 132 -17.01 -1.29 -0.24
N LYS A 133 -16.12 -2.04 0.43
CA LYS A 133 -15.26 -1.49 1.50
C LYS A 133 -14.37 -0.34 1.03
N VAL A 134 -13.96 -0.34 -0.25
CA VAL A 134 -13.18 0.76 -0.85
C VAL A 134 -13.92 2.10 -0.78
N LEU A 135 -15.27 2.07 -0.80
CA LEU A 135 -16.12 3.25 -0.68
C LEU A 135 -16.35 3.68 0.78
N MET A 136 -16.26 2.75 1.73
CA MET A 136 -16.58 2.99 3.14
C MET A 136 -15.40 3.49 3.97
N LYS A 137 -14.17 3.29 3.50
CA LYS A 137 -12.95 3.62 4.25
C LYS A 137 -12.30 4.92 3.77
N GLU A 138 -12.07 5.83 4.70
CA GLU A 138 -11.33 7.09 4.50
C GLU A 138 -10.03 7.12 5.32
N GLU A 139 -9.44 5.98 5.65
CA GLU A 139 -8.19 5.99 6.43
C GLU A 139 -7.02 6.51 5.56
N GLU A 140 -6.30 7.48 6.10
CA GLU A 140 -5.09 8.03 5.49
C GLU A 140 -3.88 7.23 6.00
N VAL A 141 -3.33 6.37 5.15
CA VAL A 141 -2.11 5.60 5.46
C VAL A 141 -0.95 6.20 4.67
N PHE A 142 0.10 6.66 5.35
CA PHE A 142 1.31 7.32 4.79
C PHE A 142 1.04 8.52 3.86
N GLY A 143 -0.02 9.29 4.12
CA GLY A 143 -0.39 10.45 3.30
C GLY A 143 -0.88 10.08 1.91
N THR A 144 -1.40 8.85 1.74
CA THR A 144 -2.23 8.48 0.60
C THR A 144 -3.69 8.69 1.02
N GLN A 145 -4.23 9.85 0.63
CA GLN A 145 -5.66 10.10 0.80
C GLN A 145 -6.40 9.22 -0.20
N ASN A 146 -7.24 8.35 0.34
CA ASN A 146 -8.22 7.49 -0.31
C ASN A 146 -7.83 6.02 -0.51
N TYR A 147 -8.65 5.15 0.08
CA TYR A 147 -8.85 3.79 -0.40
C TYR A 147 -9.27 3.84 -1.86
N CYS A 148 -8.48 3.24 -2.75
CA CYS A 148 -8.77 3.15 -4.17
C CYS A 148 -8.74 1.69 -4.62
N VAL A 149 -9.17 1.44 -5.85
CA VAL A 149 -9.03 0.15 -6.51
C VAL A 149 -8.40 0.32 -7.90
N SER A 150 -7.57 -0.63 -8.32
CA SER A 150 -7.00 -0.64 -9.67
C SER A 150 -8.05 -0.99 -10.72
N GLU A 151 -7.91 -0.40 -11.90
CA GLU A 151 -8.67 -0.77 -13.10
C GLU A 151 -8.54 -2.26 -13.43
N GLN A 152 -7.33 -2.80 -13.33
CA GLN A 152 -7.07 -4.24 -13.48
C GLN A 152 -8.01 -5.09 -12.60
N ALA A 153 -8.16 -4.76 -11.31
CA ALA A 153 -9.00 -5.54 -10.40
C ALA A 153 -10.50 -5.42 -10.74
N LEU A 154 -10.95 -4.27 -11.23
CA LEU A 154 -12.33 -4.09 -11.70
C LEU A 154 -12.60 -4.92 -12.95
N ASP A 155 -11.64 -4.97 -13.89
CA ASP A 155 -11.75 -5.73 -15.13
C ASP A 155 -11.77 -7.23 -14.85
N GLU A 156 -10.85 -7.72 -14.01
CA GLU A 156 -10.81 -9.13 -13.60
C GLU A 156 -12.10 -9.56 -12.88
N LEU A 157 -12.67 -8.71 -12.01
CA LEU A 157 -13.96 -8.98 -11.37
C LEU A 157 -15.11 -8.98 -12.40
N CYS A 158 -15.13 -8.03 -13.32
CA CYS A 158 -16.13 -7.97 -14.37
C CYS A 158 -16.13 -9.24 -15.24
N GLU A 159 -14.95 -9.66 -15.68
CA GLU A 159 -14.80 -10.89 -16.47
C GLU A 159 -15.19 -12.13 -15.67
N ALA A 160 -14.80 -12.23 -14.40
CA ALA A 160 -15.19 -13.34 -13.54
C ALA A 160 -16.72 -13.45 -13.37
N ILE A 161 -17.42 -12.31 -13.23
CA ILE A 161 -18.89 -12.30 -13.15
C ILE A 161 -19.52 -12.78 -14.47
N LYS A 162 -19.00 -12.33 -15.62
CA LYS A 162 -19.53 -12.72 -16.95
C LYS A 162 -19.42 -14.22 -17.22
N LEU A 163 -18.41 -14.89 -16.66
CA LEU A 163 -18.18 -16.33 -16.85
C LEU A 163 -19.17 -17.20 -16.06
N VAL A 164 -19.89 -16.64 -15.09
CA VAL A 164 -20.85 -17.38 -14.26
C VAL A 164 -22.26 -17.27 -14.84
N PRO A 165 -23.00 -18.38 -15.00
CA PRO A 165 -24.40 -18.36 -15.41
C PRO A 165 -25.28 -17.65 -14.37
N ASP A 166 -26.39 -17.04 -14.80
CA ASP A 166 -27.33 -16.33 -13.92
C ASP A 166 -26.70 -15.19 -13.08
N SER A 167 -25.66 -14.56 -13.62
CA SER A 167 -24.89 -13.50 -12.94
C SER A 167 -25.52 -12.10 -13.00
N THR A 168 -26.76 -11.96 -13.46
CA THR A 168 -27.45 -10.67 -13.70
C THR A 168 -27.44 -9.76 -12.47
N GLU A 169 -27.81 -10.26 -11.29
CA GLU A 169 -27.83 -9.47 -10.06
C GLU A 169 -26.43 -9.08 -9.60
N LYS A 170 -25.45 -9.99 -9.73
CA LYS A 170 -24.03 -9.70 -9.42
C LYS A 170 -23.46 -8.64 -10.35
N MET A 171 -23.77 -8.71 -11.64
CA MET A 171 -23.35 -7.72 -12.63
C MET A 171 -24.01 -6.35 -12.37
N LYS A 172 -25.28 -6.32 -11.99
CA LYS A 172 -25.99 -5.09 -11.59
C LYS A 172 -25.34 -4.45 -10.36
N ARG A 173 -25.03 -5.24 -9.33
CA ARG A 173 -24.31 -4.78 -8.12
C ARG A 173 -22.93 -4.23 -8.49
N PHE A 174 -22.16 -4.98 -9.30
CA PHE A 174 -20.86 -4.55 -9.80
C PHE A 174 -20.94 -3.19 -10.53
N ARG A 175 -21.86 -3.03 -11.48
CA ARG A 175 -22.02 -1.78 -12.25
C ARG A 175 -22.41 -0.60 -11.37
N ASN A 176 -23.15 -0.82 -10.28
CA ASN A 176 -23.45 0.23 -9.31
C ASN A 176 -22.18 0.64 -8.54
N LEU A 177 -21.45 -0.33 -8.00
CA LEU A 177 -20.19 -0.08 -7.29
C LEU A 177 -19.15 0.58 -8.19
N GLN A 178 -18.99 0.09 -9.43
CA GLN A 178 -18.08 0.66 -10.45
C GLN A 178 -18.38 2.14 -10.71
N ARG A 179 -19.67 2.51 -10.82
CA ARG A 179 -20.10 3.90 -10.98
C ARG A 179 -19.76 4.73 -9.74
N MET A 180 -19.95 4.19 -8.54
CA MET A 180 -19.62 4.90 -7.30
C MET A 180 -18.12 5.12 -7.13
N VAL A 181 -17.28 4.10 -7.35
CA VAL A 181 -15.82 4.27 -7.23
C VAL A 181 -15.30 5.25 -8.26
N THR A 182 -15.90 5.31 -9.45
CA THR A 182 -15.57 6.31 -10.48
C THR A 182 -16.00 7.71 -10.05
N LYS A 183 -17.26 7.86 -9.60
CA LYS A 183 -17.84 9.14 -9.16
C LYS A 183 -17.04 9.79 -8.03
N TYR A 184 -16.55 8.99 -7.08
CA TYR A 184 -15.80 9.47 -5.92
C TYR A 184 -14.28 9.48 -6.12
N GLY A 185 -13.78 9.24 -7.34
CA GLY A 185 -12.33 9.26 -7.60
C GLY A 185 -11.54 8.14 -6.89
N ARG A 186 -12.20 7.02 -6.58
CA ARG A 186 -11.65 5.86 -5.85
C ARG A 186 -11.07 4.81 -6.80
N ARG A 187 -10.69 5.21 -8.03
CA ARG A 187 -10.15 4.35 -9.08
C ARG A 187 -8.76 4.84 -9.47
N THR A 188 -7.84 3.92 -9.71
CA THR A 188 -6.54 4.21 -10.35
C THR A 188 -6.40 3.43 -11.64
N THR A 189 -5.77 4.05 -12.64
CA THR A 189 -5.43 3.42 -13.92
C THR A 189 -4.18 2.53 -13.83
N LYS A 190 -3.45 2.60 -12.71
CA LYS A 190 -2.25 1.79 -12.47
C LYS A 190 -2.64 0.33 -12.22
N SER A 191 -1.92 -0.58 -12.88
CA SER A 191 -1.97 -2.02 -12.62
C SER A 191 -1.46 -2.37 -11.22
N ILE A 192 -1.75 -3.59 -10.74
CA ILE A 192 -1.23 -4.08 -9.46
C ILE A 192 0.30 -4.07 -9.48
N SER A 193 0.91 -4.46 -10.60
CA SER A 193 2.37 -4.41 -10.78
C SER A 193 2.88 -2.97 -10.56
N GLU A 194 2.39 -2.00 -11.32
CA GLU A 194 2.83 -0.61 -11.18
C GLU A 194 2.61 -0.04 -9.77
N LEU A 195 1.51 -0.43 -9.12
CA LEU A 195 1.23 -0.03 -7.74
C LEU A 195 2.25 -0.62 -6.76
N LEU A 196 2.64 -1.89 -6.92
CA LEU A 196 3.63 -2.53 -6.05
C LEU A 196 5.00 -1.84 -6.12
N TYR A 197 5.42 -1.38 -7.30
CA TYR A 197 6.68 -0.65 -7.51
C TYR A 197 6.55 0.86 -7.28
N THR A 198 5.45 1.34 -6.71
CA THR A 198 5.37 2.75 -6.30
C THR A 198 6.45 3.08 -5.25
N PRO A 199 7.02 4.30 -5.28
CA PRO A 199 8.06 4.69 -4.33
C PRO A 199 7.59 4.55 -2.88
N ILE A 200 8.41 3.90 -2.07
CA ILE A 200 8.21 3.80 -0.61
C ILE A 200 8.74 5.08 0.02
N ARG A 201 7.95 5.72 0.87
CA ARG A 201 8.37 6.96 1.54
C ARG A 201 9.23 6.59 2.75
N LEU A 202 10.54 6.81 2.64
CA LEU A 202 11.41 6.75 3.82
C LEU A 202 11.29 8.07 4.59
N PRO A 203 11.06 8.05 5.92
CA PRO A 203 11.24 9.24 6.72
C PRO A 203 12.69 9.72 6.62
N ASN A 204 12.87 10.99 6.31
CA ASN A 204 14.18 11.58 6.10
C ASN A 204 14.89 11.71 7.46
N ILE A 205 16.01 10.98 7.66
CA ILE A 205 16.79 11.03 8.92
C ILE A 205 17.42 12.43 9.12
N GLN A 206 17.44 13.30 8.10
CA GLN A 206 18.06 14.62 8.19
C GLN A 206 17.14 15.76 8.70
N THR A 207 15.89 15.49 9.08
CA THR A 207 15.04 16.53 9.70
C THR A 207 14.13 15.96 10.78
N SER A 208 14.70 15.61 11.93
CA SER A 208 14.13 15.83 13.27
C SER A 208 15.02 15.18 14.33
N THR A 209 16.16 15.80 14.63
CA THR A 209 16.81 15.65 15.94
C THR A 209 16.16 16.62 16.93
N GLU A 210 14.84 16.55 17.06
CA GLU A 210 14.17 17.09 18.23
C GLU A 210 13.32 15.94 18.74
N SER A 211 13.76 15.35 19.85
CA SER A 211 12.96 14.40 20.60
C SER A 211 11.62 15.06 20.98
N PRO A 212 10.53 14.28 21.21
CA PRO A 212 9.26 14.84 21.65
C PRO A 212 9.38 15.71 22.90
N LYS A 213 10.38 15.46 23.75
CA LYS A 213 10.69 16.27 24.93
C LYS A 213 11.23 17.65 24.58
N GLU A 214 12.16 17.73 23.62
CA GLU A 214 12.73 19.02 23.18
C GLU A 214 11.70 19.90 22.47
N PHE A 215 10.75 19.31 21.74
CA PHE A 215 9.67 20.08 21.11
C PHE A 215 8.71 20.70 22.14
N ILE A 216 8.33 19.93 23.18
CA ILE A 216 7.43 20.39 24.26
C ILE A 216 8.08 21.51 25.09
N GLU A 217 9.41 21.52 25.21
CA GLU A 217 10.17 22.52 25.97
C GLU A 217 10.50 23.81 25.16
N THR A 218 10.06 23.91 23.89
CA THR A 218 10.34 25.09 23.05
C THR A 218 9.15 26.05 22.94
N ASP A 219 9.45 27.34 22.78
CA ASP A 219 8.47 28.42 22.52
C ASP A 219 7.58 28.16 21.29
N LYS A 220 8.00 27.25 20.40
CA LYS A 220 7.23 26.80 19.23
C LYS A 220 6.01 25.97 19.61
N PHE A 221 6.05 25.26 20.74
CA PHE A 221 4.89 24.52 21.26
C PHE A 221 3.80 25.49 21.71
N ASP A 222 4.17 26.59 22.38
CA ASP A 222 3.23 27.63 22.81
C ASP A 222 2.58 28.36 21.63
N GLU A 223 3.34 28.65 20.56
CA GLU A 223 2.77 29.17 19.31
C GLU A 223 1.85 28.15 18.62
N PHE A 224 2.23 26.86 18.62
CA PHE A 224 1.41 25.78 18.07
C PHE A 224 0.08 25.66 18.82
N VAL A 225 0.10 25.63 20.16
CA VAL A 225 -1.11 25.59 21.01
C VAL A 225 -2.03 26.78 20.73
N LYS A 226 -1.47 28.00 20.60
CA LYS A 226 -2.23 29.22 20.27
C LYS A 226 -2.83 29.21 18.85
N SER A 227 -2.29 28.39 17.94
CA SER A 227 -2.77 28.26 16.56
C SER A 227 -3.91 27.25 16.39
N ILE A 228 -4.22 26.45 17.42
CA ILE A 228 -5.29 25.45 17.37
C ILE A 228 -6.66 26.14 17.52
N PRO A 229 -7.56 26.07 16.51
CA PRO A 229 -8.76 26.91 16.45
C PRO A 229 -9.77 26.74 17.60
N TYR A 230 -9.79 25.58 18.26
CA TYR A 230 -10.77 25.21 19.28
C TYR A 230 -10.28 25.46 20.72
N LEU A 231 -9.07 25.97 20.91
CA LEU A 231 -8.52 26.36 22.22
C LEU A 231 -8.71 27.85 22.54
N LYS A 232 -9.50 28.57 21.74
CA LYS A 232 -9.87 29.96 22.03
C LYS A 232 -10.86 30.04 23.21
N ASP A 233 -10.31 30.30 24.38
CA ASP A 233 -10.92 30.90 25.59
C ASP A 233 -12.37 30.52 25.91
N GLU A 234 -12.56 29.44 26.69
CA GLU A 234 -13.82 29.18 27.42
C GLU A 234 -13.82 29.69 28.86
N SER A 235 -12.91 30.56 29.26
CA SER A 235 -12.98 31.19 30.59
C SER A 235 -12.47 32.61 30.58
N LEU A 236 -13.40 33.56 30.40
CA LEU A 236 -13.58 34.76 31.21
C LEU A 236 -14.73 35.60 30.63
N LYS A 237 -15.94 35.05 30.72
CA LYS A 237 -17.17 35.85 30.79
C LYS A 237 -17.87 35.51 32.09
N LYS A 238 -17.47 36.19 33.16
CA LYS A 238 -18.32 36.82 34.18
C LYS A 238 -17.44 37.56 35.18
#